data_AF-A0A524JMQ3-F1
#
_entry.id   AF-A0A524JMQ3-F1
#
_cell.length_a   1.000
_cell.length_b   1.000
_cell.length_c   1.000
_cell.angle_alpha   90.00
_cell.angle_beta   90.00
_cell.angle_gamma   90.00
#
_symmetry.space_group_name_H-M   'P 1'
#
loop_
_entity.id
_entity.type
_entity.pdbx_description
1 polymer ?
#
loop_
_entity_poly.entity_id
_entity_poly.type
_entity_poly.pdbx_seq_one_letter_code
_entity_poly.pdbx_strand_id
1 'polypeptide(L)' 'MKSFEDSMNELKEIVEKLQSGNLPLEESIKLFQEGTKLIAFSHKKLDQIQKKVKILVEDKDGELITKDFNTED' A
#
# COMPACT_ATOMS: atom_id res chain seq x y z
N MET A 1 -9.81 1.56 12.77
CA MET A 1 -8.66 0.99 12.06
C MET A 1 -8.51 1.79 10.78
N LYS A 2 -7.34 2.36 10.50
CA LYS A 2 -7.13 3.21 9.33
C LYS A 2 -7.29 2.40 8.03
N SER A 3 -8.04 2.90 7.06
CA SER A 3 -8.19 2.22 5.76
C SER A 3 -6.97 2.48 4.86
N PHE A 4 -6.86 1.70 3.78
CA PHE A 4 -5.85 1.96 2.75
C PHE A 4 -6.10 3.32 2.09
N GLU A 5 -7.36 3.63 1.77
CA GLU A 5 -7.78 4.88 1.14
C GLU A 5 -7.49 6.09 2.03
N ASP A 6 -7.75 5.98 3.33
CA ASP A 6 -7.42 7.04 4.31
C ASP A 6 -5.91 7.32 4.31
N SER A 7 -5.10 6.27 4.29
CA SER A 7 -3.63 6.38 4.32
C SER A 7 -3.09 7.00 3.03
N MET A 8 -3.73 6.73 1.90
CA MET A 8 -3.39 7.32 0.61
C MET A 8 -3.80 8.79 0.52
N ASN A 9 -4.94 9.17 1.09
CA ASN A 9 -5.38 10.56 1.13
C ASN A 9 -4.45 11.42 1.98
N GLU A 10 -4.08 10.95 3.18
CA GLU A 10 -3.11 11.68 4.01
C GLU A 10 -1.72 11.78 3.35
N LEU A 11 -1.28 10.73 2.66
CA LEU A 11 -0.02 10.78 1.92
C LEU A 11 -0.06 11.86 0.82
N LYS A 12 -1.18 12.01 0.11
CA LYS A 12 -1.36 13.08 -0.89
C LYS A 12 -1.25 14.46 -0.24
N GLU A 13 -1.92 14.68 0.88
CA GLU A 13 -1.84 15.95 1.60
C GLU A 13 -0.41 16.27 2.07
N ILE A 14 0.31 15.26 2.55
CA ILE A 14 1.72 15.40 2.94
C ILE A 14 2.58 15.80 1.72
N VAL A 15 2.39 15.13 0.59
CA VAL A 15 3.13 15.43 -0.65
C VAL A 15 2.83 16.85 -1.13
N GLU A 16 1.57 17.26 -1.14
CA GLU A 16 1.16 18.63 -1.52
C GLU A 16 1.81 19.68 -0.61
N LYS A 17 1.80 19.45 0.71
CA LYS A 17 2.45 20.33 1.69
C LYS A 17 3.96 20.42 1.45
N LEU A 18 4.64 19.29 1.23
CA LEU A 18 6.07 19.25 0.94
C LEU A 18 6.41 19.94 -0.38
N GLN A 19 5.57 19.79 -1.41
CA GLN A 19 5.76 20.43 -2.72
C GLN A 19 5.57 21.95 -2.68
N SER A 20 4.78 22.46 -1.73
CA SER A 20 4.57 23.91 -1.58
C SER A 20 5.85 24.68 -1.26
N GLY A 21 6.88 24.03 -0.70
CA GLY A 21 8.19 24.62 -0.42
C GLY A 21 8.21 25.68 0.69
N ASN A 22 7.08 26.01 1.29
CA ASN A 22 6.94 27.09 2.27
C ASN A 22 7.05 26.62 3.74
N LEU A 23 7.51 25.39 3.95
CA LEU A 23 7.60 24.80 5.27
C LEU A 23 8.99 24.98 5.88
N PRO A 24 9.09 25.27 7.19
CA PRO A 24 10.35 25.13 7.91
C PRO A 24 10.95 23.74 7.72
N LEU A 25 12.28 23.64 7.75
CA LEU A 25 13.01 22.38 7.57
C LEU A 25 12.54 21.31 8.57
N GLU A 26 12.33 21.69 9.83
CA GLU A 26 11.90 20.80 10.90
C GLU A 26 10.51 20.20 10.63
N GLU A 27 9.59 20.99 10.09
CA GLU A 27 8.26 20.50 9.68
C GLU A 27 8.34 19.61 8.45
N SER A 28 9.19 19.97 7.48
CA SER A 28 9.43 19.16 6.29
C SER A 28 9.96 17.76 6.65
N ILE A 29 10.87 17.68 7.63
CA ILE A 29 11.40 16.42 8.14
C ILE A 29 10.30 15.59 8.83
N LYS A 30 9.45 16.24 9.65
CA LYS A 30 8.32 15.54 10.30
C LYS A 30 7.34 14.95 9.29
N LEU A 31 6.93 15.75 8.31
CA LEU A 31 6.02 15.31 7.24
C LEU A 31 6.63 14.19 6.40
N PHE A 32 7.92 14.25 6.09
CA PHE A 32 8.61 13.17 5.40
C PHE A 32 8.62 11.86 6.20
N GLN A 33 8.90 11.93 7.51
CA GLN A 33 8.84 10.77 8.41
C GLN A 33 7.42 10.19 8.51
N GLU A 34 6.40 11.03 8.49
CA GLU A 34 5.01 10.59 8.48
C GLU A 34 4.62 9.93 7.16
N GLY A 35 4.98 10.53 6.02
CA GLY A 35 4.76 9.98 4.70
C GLY A 35 5.41 8.60 4.51
N THR A 36 6.66 8.44 4.97
CA THR A 36 7.34 7.14 4.92
C THR A 36 6.67 6.08 5.79
N LYS A 37 6.11 6.43 6.96
CA LYS A 37 5.32 5.51 7.78
C LYS A 37 4.01 5.12 7.10
N LEU A 38 3.33 6.06 6.46
CA LEU A 38 2.10 5.79 5.70
C LEU A 38 2.37 4.84 4.53
N ILE A 39 3.44 5.06 3.78
CA ILE A 39 3.87 4.17 2.69
C ILE A 39 4.10 2.75 3.23
N ALA A 40 4.88 2.61 4.31
CA ALA A 40 5.14 1.30 4.91
C ALA A 40 3.86 0.60 5.39
N PHE A 41 2.91 1.35 5.97
CA PHE A 41 1.61 0.83 6.37
C PHE A 41 0.79 0.35 5.16
N SER A 42 0.72 1.15 4.10
CA SER A 42 -0.01 0.83 2.87
C SER A 42 0.55 -0.43 2.19
N HIS A 43 1.88 -0.56 2.09
CA HIS A 43 2.51 -1.79 1.60
C HIS A 43 2.12 -3.01 2.42
N LYS A 44 2.26 -2.94 3.75
CA LYS A 44 1.87 -4.06 4.62
C LYS A 44 0.41 -4.45 4.46
N LYS A 45 -0.49 -3.48 4.24
CA LYS A 45 -1.91 -3.75 4.02
C LYS A 45 -2.15 -4.43 2.67
N LEU A 46 -1.47 -3.99 1.62
CA LEU A 46 -1.53 -4.61 0.30
C LEU A 46 -0.98 -6.04 0.34
N ASP A 47 0.16 -6.28 0.97
CA ASP A 47 0.75 -7.63 1.12
C ASP A 47 -0.24 -8.58 1.83
N GLN A 48 -0.93 -8.09 2.86
CA GLN A 48 -1.95 -8.88 3.56
C GLN A 48 -3.16 -9.21 2.67
N ILE A 49 -3.52 -8.34 1.75
CA ILE A 49 -4.60 -8.56 0.80
C ILE A 49 -4.14 -9.53 -0.29
N GLN A 50 -2.95 -9.33 -0.87
CA GLN A 50 -2.37 -10.21 -1.87
C GLN A 50 -2.30 -11.67 -1.39
N LYS A 51 -1.85 -11.91 -0.14
CA LYS A 51 -1.86 -13.24 0.47
C LYS A 51 -3.23 -13.89 0.62
N LYS A 52 -4.31 -13.11 0.55
CA LYS A 52 -5.69 -13.61 0.62
C LYS A 52 -6.30 -13.79 -0.78
N VAL A 53 -5.67 -13.24 -1.82
CA VAL A 53 -6.13 -13.43 -3.19
C VAL A 53 -5.81 -14.86 -3.61
N LYS A 54 -6.85 -15.55 -4.08
CA LYS A 54 -6.72 -16.87 -4.69
C LYS A 54 -7.01 -16.75 -6.18
N ILE A 55 -6.19 -17.41 -6.99
CA ILE A 55 -6.43 -17.56 -8.43
C ILE A 55 -7.16 -18.87 -8.69
N LEU A 56 -8.12 -18.85 -9.61
CA LEU A 56 -8.74 -20.05 -10.18
C LEU A 56 -7.82 -20.56 -11.29
N VAL A 57 -7.43 -21.83 -11.22
CA VAL A 57 -6.66 -22.52 -12.25
C VAL A 57 -7.30 -23.85 -12.56
N GLU A 58 -7.22 -24.26 -13.82
CA GLU A 58 -7.62 -25.60 -14.25
C GLU A 58 -6.47 -26.57 -13.93
N ASP A 59 -6.79 -27.70 -13.29
CA ASP A 59 -5.83 -28.77 -13.05
C ASP A 59 -5.69 -29.69 -14.27
N LYS A 60 -4.90 -30.76 -14.13
CA LYS A 60 -4.62 -31.70 -15.23
C LYS A 60 -5.84 -32.54 -15.63
N ASP A 61 -6.85 -32.58 -14.76
CA ASP A 61 -8.06 -33.37 -14.94
C ASP A 61 -9.24 -32.49 -15.43
N GLY A 62 -8.98 -31.18 -15.67
CA GLY A 62 -9.99 -30.22 -16.13
C GLY A 62 -10.80 -29.59 -15.01
N GLU A 63 -10.46 -29.84 -13.74
CA GLU A 63 -11.18 -29.33 -12.57
C GLU A 63 -10.65 -27.95 -12.17
N LEU A 64 -11.57 -27.05 -11.80
CA LEU A 64 -11.21 -25.71 -11.33
C LEU A 64 -10.76 -25.76 -9.87
N ILE A 65 -9.47 -25.53 -9.62
CA ILE A 65 -8.88 -25.44 -8.29
C ILE A 65 -8.43 -24.01 -7.97
N THR A 66 -8.23 -23.72 -6.69
CA THR A 66 -7.69 -22.42 -6.26
C THR A 66 -6.23 -22.54 -5.83
N LYS A 67 -5.39 -21.61 -6.28
CA LYS A 67 -3.99 -21.45 -5.83
C LYS A 67 -3.77 -20.06 -5.22
N ASP A 68 -2.75 -19.92 -4.39
CA ASP A 68 -2.38 -18.62 -3.83
C ASP A 68 -1.82 -17.72 -4.95
N PHE A 69 -2.18 -16.44 -4.92
CA PHE A 69 -1.64 -15.45 -5.85
C PHE A 69 -0.23 -15.01 -5.40
N ASN A 70 0.80 -15.45 -6.12
CA ASN A 70 2.17 -14.98 -5.93
C ASN A 70 2.53 -13.97 -7.03
N THR A 71 3.11 -12.83 -6.65
CA THR A 71 3.56 -11.78 -7.57
C THR A 71 4.88 -12.09 -8.29
N GLU A 72 5.46 -13.27 -8.06
CA GLU A 72 6.72 -13.72 -8.65
C GLU A 72 6.55 -14.75 -9.79
N ASP A 73 5.30 -15.10 -10.15
CA ASP A 73 4.97 -15.95 -11.30
C ASP A 73 4.86 -15.16 -12.63
#